data_AF-A0A3M3S995-F1
#
_entry.id   AF-A0A3M3S995-F1
#
_cell.length_a   1.000
_cell.length_b   1.000
_cell.length_c   1.000
_cell.angle_alpha   90.00
_cell.angle_beta   90.00
_cell.angle_gamma   90.00
#
_symmetry.space_group_name_H-M   'P 1'
#
loop_
_entity.id
_entity.type
_entity.pdbx_description
1 polymer ?
#
loop_
_entity_poly.entity_id
_entity_poly.type
_entity_poly.pdbx_seq_one_letter_code
_entity_poly.pdbx_strand_id
1 'polypeptide(L)' 'MSKQQRALEAQAREVAVRHGCIAVRSTKRLPVNGGGGFQVVDAETCFVKAGQRFDLSAEQVIQFFERSPE' A
#
# COMPACT_ATOMS: atom_id res chain seq x y z
N MET A 1 14.53 -5.93 7.66
CA MET A 1 13.26 -6.32 7.00
C MET A 1 13.07 -7.80 7.19
N SER A 2 12.10 -8.19 8.01
CA SER A 2 11.78 -9.62 8.23
C SER A 2 11.13 -10.23 7.00
N LYS A 3 11.25 -11.56 6.81
CA LYS A 3 10.59 -12.28 5.69
C LYS A 3 9.09 -12.00 5.62
N GLN A 4 8.42 -11.93 6.77
CA GLN A 4 6.99 -11.66 6.86
C GLN A 4 6.63 -10.27 6.32
N GLN A 5 7.42 -9.24 6.62
CA GLN A 5 7.19 -7.89 6.10
C GLN A 5 7.28 -7.88 4.58
N ARG A 6 8.28 -8.54 3.99
CA ARG A 6 8.43 -8.62 2.53
C ARG A 6 7.25 -9.33 1.85
N ALA A 7 6.72 -10.38 2.47
CA ALA A 7 5.54 -11.09 1.96
C ALA A 7 4.30 -10.19 1.96
N LEU A 8 4.06 -9.46 3.05
CA LEU A 8 2.96 -8.50 3.15
C LEU A 8 3.10 -7.36 2.12
N GLU A 9 4.31 -6.84 1.91
CA GLU A 9 4.55 -5.81 0.91
C GLU A 9 4.27 -6.30 -0.52
N ALA A 10 4.68 -7.53 -0.85
CA ALA A 10 4.40 -8.14 -2.14
C ALA A 10 2.88 -8.31 -2.32
N GLN A 11 2.21 -8.87 -1.32
CA GLN A 11 0.76 -9.06 -1.34
C GLN A 11 -0.01 -7.75 -1.48
N ALA A 12 0.39 -6.69 -0.75
CA ALA A 12 -0.23 -5.36 -0.87
C ALA A 12 -0.14 -4.79 -2.29
N ARG A 13 1.00 -4.97 -2.95
CA ARG A 13 1.18 -4.55 -4.35
C ARG A 13 0.33 -5.38 -5.29
N GLU A 14 0.31 -6.70 -5.13
CA GLU A 14 -0.48 -7.59 -5.96
C GLU A 14 -1.97 -7.29 -5.87
N VAL A 15 -2.49 -7.11 -4.64
CA VAL A 15 -3.89 -6.76 -4.42
C VAL A 15 -4.20 -5.39 -5.03
N ALA A 16 -3.37 -4.38 -4.82
CA ALA A 16 -3.59 -3.07 -5.43
C ALA A 16 -3.71 -3.18 -6.97
N VAL A 17 -2.79 -3.91 -7.61
CA VAL A 17 -2.80 -4.10 -9.08
C VAL A 17 -4.07 -4.80 -9.56
N ARG A 18 -4.57 -5.81 -8.82
CA ARG A 18 -5.83 -6.50 -9.15
C ARG A 18 -7.04 -5.56 -9.16
N HIS A 19 -7.01 -4.51 -8.36
CA HIS A 19 -8.07 -3.49 -8.27
C HIS A 19 -7.77 -2.24 -9.12
N GLY A 20 -6.86 -2.32 -10.10
CA GLY A 20 -6.52 -1.19 -10.95
C GLY A 20 -5.77 -0.06 -10.23
N CYS A 21 -5.11 -0.38 -9.12
CA CYS A 21 -4.35 0.55 -8.31
C CYS A 21 -2.87 0.13 -8.20
N ILE A 22 -2.02 1.02 -7.69
CA ILE A 22 -0.59 0.81 -7.50
C ILE A 22 -0.25 1.20 -6.07
N ALA A 23 0.26 0.22 -5.31
CA ALA A 23 0.80 0.47 -3.97
C ALA A 23 2.27 0.92 -4.08
N VAL A 24 2.49 2.23 -3.99
CA VAL A 24 3.82 2.85 -4.06
C VAL A 24 4.41 2.94 -2.66
N ARG A 25 5.62 2.39 -2.47
CA ARG A 25 6.37 2.55 -1.23
C ARG A 25 7.28 3.76 -1.30
N SER A 26 7.31 4.58 -0.25
CA SER A 26 8.27 5.67 -0.11
C SER A 26 9.70 5.13 -0.02
N THR A 27 10.61 5.73 -0.77
CA THR A 27 12.05 5.43 -0.73
C THR A 27 12.78 6.18 0.38
N LYS A 28 12.16 7.24 0.93
CA LYS A 28 12.67 7.92 2.13
C LYS A 28 12.46 7.03 3.34
N ARG A 29 13.49 6.91 4.19
CA ARG A 29 13.37 6.32 5.53
C ARG A 29 12.56 7.26 6.41
N LEU A 30 11.24 7.27 6.22
CA LEU A 30 10.34 7.95 7.13
C LEU A 30 10.36 7.20 8.47
N PRO A 31 10.45 7.91 9.61
CA PRO A 31 10.34 7.30 10.94
C PRO A 31 8.88 6.97 11.23
N VAL A 32 8.29 6.11 10.40
CA VAL A 32 6.96 5.58 10.62
C VAL A 32 7.10 4.31 11.44
N ASN A 33 6.86 4.47 12.74
CA ASN A 33 6.80 3.39 13.70
C ASN A 33 5.82 2.32 13.17
N GLY A 34 6.29 1.10 12.90
CA GLY A 34 5.41 0.00 12.46
C GLY A 34 5.37 -0.29 10.96
N GLY A 35 6.25 0.29 10.14
CA GLY A 35 6.35 -0.13 8.73
C GLY A 35 5.30 0.47 7.80
N GLY A 36 4.79 1.66 8.16
CA GLY A 36 4.14 2.56 7.23
C GLY A 36 5.10 2.96 6.10
N GLY A 37 4.57 3.52 5.03
CA GLY A 37 5.37 3.96 3.89
C GLY A 37 4.69 3.74 2.56
N PHE A 38 3.42 3.34 2.53
CA PHE A 38 2.68 3.05 1.32
C PHE A 38 1.66 4.13 0.99
N GLN A 39 1.51 4.34 -0.30
CA GLN A 39 0.49 5.16 -0.90
C GLN A 39 -0.21 4.31 -1.96
N VAL A 40 -1.55 4.38 -1.98
CA VAL A 40 -2.37 3.70 -2.98
C VAL A 40 -2.76 4.72 -4.02
N VAL A 41 -2.31 4.50 -5.25
CA VAL A 41 -2.57 5.37 -6.39
C VAL A 41 -3.44 4.62 -7.39
N ASP A 42 -4.51 5.23 -7.85
CA ASP A 42 -5.33 4.71 -8.93
C ASP A 42 -4.52 4.72 -10.24
N ALA A 43 -4.42 3.58 -10.93
CA ALA A 43 -3.55 3.46 -12.10
C ALA A 43 -4.13 4.19 -13.33
N GLU A 44 -5.44 4.38 -13.39
CA GLU A 44 -6.11 5.04 -14.51
C GLU A 44 -6.05 6.56 -14.38
N THR A 45 -6.39 7.06 -13.19
CA THR A 45 -6.54 8.50 -12.97
C THR A 45 -5.30 9.16 -12.35
N CYS A 46 -4.29 8.36 -11.95
CA CYS A 46 -3.11 8.79 -11.20
C CYS A 46 -3.45 9.50 -9.87
N PHE A 47 -4.68 9.39 -9.38
CA PHE A 47 -5.10 9.98 -8.11
C PHE A 47 -4.76 9.09 -6.93
N VAL A 48 -4.46 9.74 -5.81
CA VAL A 48 -4.16 9.04 -4.57
C VAL A 48 -5.46 8.64 -3.89
N LYS A 49 -5.79 7.35 -3.89
CA LYS A 49 -6.98 6.83 -3.20
C LYS A 49 -6.76 6.75 -1.69
N ALA A 50 -5.55 6.40 -1.26
CA ALA A 50 -5.22 6.27 0.15
C ALA A 50 -3.72 6.49 0.44
N GLY A 51 -3.38 6.84 1.67
CA GLY A 51 -1.98 6.99 2.09
C GLY A 51 -1.25 8.17 1.45
N GLN A 52 -1.93 9.30 1.28
CA GLN A 52 -1.38 10.52 0.64
C GLN A 52 -0.06 11.04 1.24
N ARG A 53 0.22 10.68 2.51
CA ARG A 53 1.48 11.00 3.20
C ARG A 53 2.39 9.80 3.40
N PHE A 54 2.16 8.71 2.66
CA PHE A 54 2.80 7.41 2.88
C PHE A 54 2.56 6.85 4.28
N ASP A 55 1.39 7.14 4.85
CA ASP A 55 1.04 6.76 6.22
C ASP A 55 0.49 5.34 6.34
N LEU A 56 0.27 4.65 5.20
CA LEU A 56 -0.25 3.28 5.22
C LEU A 56 0.87 2.24 5.35
N SER A 57 0.58 1.20 6.10
CA SER A 57 1.35 -0.05 6.14
C SER A 57 0.84 -1.02 5.07
N ALA A 58 1.64 -2.02 4.71
CA ALA A 58 1.24 -3.05 3.75
C ALA A 58 -0.07 -3.76 4.15
N GLU A 59 -0.25 -4.07 5.43
CA GLU A 59 -1.49 -4.66 5.97
C GLU A 59 -2.70 -3.75 5.79
N GLN A 60 -2.55 -2.44 6.00
CA GLN A 60 -3.62 -1.47 5.80
C GLN A 60 -4.00 -1.35 4.33
N VAL A 61 -3.03 -1.45 3.41
CA VAL A 61 -3.30 -1.49 1.97
C VAL A 61 -4.11 -2.74 1.60
N ILE A 62 -3.72 -3.91 2.11
CA ILE A 62 -4.45 -5.16 1.86
C ILE A 62 -5.89 -5.04 2.39
N GLN A 63 -6.04 -4.60 3.64
CA GLN A 63 -7.37 -4.41 4.25
C GLN A 63 -8.23 -3.38 3.50
N PHE A 64 -7.63 -2.33 2.94
CA PHE A 64 -8.33 -1.31 2.15
C PHE A 64 -9.03 -1.93 0.93
N PHE A 65 -8.39 -2.89 0.27
CA PHE A 65 -8.96 -3.56 -0.90
C PHE A 65 -9.84 -4.77 -0.54
N GLU A 66 -9.50 -5.53 0.50
CA GLU A 66 -10.33 -6.66 0.94
C GLU A 66 -11.67 -6.21 1.58
N ARG A 67 -11.76 -4.99 2.11
CA ARG A 67 -12.99 -4.43 2.67
C ARG A 67 -13.91 -3.72 1.68
N SER A 68 -13.53 -3.58 0.41
CA SER A 68 -14.41 -3.00 -0.62
C SER A 68 -14.97 -4.09 -1.55
N PRO A 69 -16.10 -4.72 -1.18
CA PRO A 69 -17.00 -5.33 -2.14
C PRO A 69 -17.95 -4.23 -2.67
N GLU A 70 -17.58 -3.57 -3.76
CA GLU A 70 -18.54 -2.84 -4.61
C GLU A 70 -18.47 -3.40 -6.02
#